data_AF-A0A7C7JZB5-F1
#
_entry.id   AF-A0A7C7JZB5-F1
#
_cell.length_a   1.000
_cell.length_b   1.000
_cell.length_c   1.000
_cell.angle_alpha   90.00
_cell.angle_beta   90.00
_cell.angle_gamma   90.00
#
_symmetry.space_group_name_H-M   'P 1'
#
loop_
_entity.id
_entity.type
_entity.pdbx_description
1 polymer ?
#
loop_
_entity_poly.entity_id
_entity_poly.type
_entity_poly.pdbx_seq_one_letter_code
_entity_poly.pdbx_strand_id
1 'polypeptide(L)'
;MKKLLIVLIMIVVLIFAYNQYKEYQRFHPENYNYKTSQNIDLEYFNQDIVYNYFEAVQSLNGFAALQWSANEIDVKSPENDDEATQYIVEEYNKKLAKVKYYEAKLKASKQLKDEGFTNAQIKAKLEGNIVPKNSEVAEFNAKIKSMFNPSSKIRLGEKSAFIYEIQKLLVKKGYDIPVDGVYKNITQDAIYKFEE
;
A
#
# COMPACT_ATOMS: atom_id res chain seq x y z
N MET A 1 -8.88 22.00 -66.86
CA MET A 1 -8.48 23.03 -65.88
C MET A 1 -9.36 23.04 -64.63
N LYS A 2 -10.69 23.25 -64.71
CA LYS A 2 -11.57 23.24 -63.51
C LYS A 2 -11.50 21.96 -62.66
N LYS A 3 -11.48 20.76 -63.27
CA LYS A 3 -11.38 19.48 -62.54
C LYS A 3 -10.07 19.31 -61.77
N LEU A 4 -8.94 19.72 -62.36
CA LEU A 4 -7.62 19.70 -61.70
C LEU A 4 -7.58 20.66 -60.51
N LEU A 5 -8.19 21.84 -60.66
CA LEU A 5 -8.29 22.84 -59.58
C LEU A 5 -9.15 22.32 -58.40
N ILE A 6 -10.25 21.62 -58.69
CA ILE A 6 -11.10 20.97 -57.67
C ILE A 6 -10.33 19.89 -56.91
N VAL A 7 -9.55 19.06 -57.60
CA VAL A 7 -8.71 18.02 -56.96
C VAL A 7 -7.65 18.65 -56.06
N LEU A 8 -6.99 19.73 -56.50
CA LEU A 8 -6.00 20.45 -55.71
C LEU A 8 -6.62 21.04 -54.43
N ILE A 9 -7.80 21.66 -54.53
CA ILE A 9 -8.54 22.20 -53.38
C ILE A 9 -8.92 21.08 -52.41
N MET A 10 -9.38 19.92 -52.90
CA MET A 10 -9.67 18.77 -52.04
C MET A 10 -8.43 18.30 -51.26
N ILE A 11 -7.26 18.24 -51.91
CA ILE A 11 -6.01 17.86 -51.24
C ILE A 11 -5.66 18.85 -50.12
N VAL A 12 -5.76 20.16 -50.39
CA VAL A 12 -5.49 21.20 -49.38
C VAL A 12 -6.46 21.08 -48.20
N VAL A 13 -7.75 20.87 -48.46
CA VAL A 13 -8.77 20.69 -47.41
C VAL A 13 -8.48 19.43 -46.58
N LEU A 14 -8.05 18.33 -47.20
CA LEU A 14 -7.69 17.11 -46.48
C LEU A 14 -6.47 17.30 -45.58
N ILE A 15 -5.43 18.00 -46.06
CA ILE A 15 -4.24 18.32 -45.25
C ILE A 15 -4.63 19.23 -44.07
N PHE A 16 -5.46 20.24 -44.31
CA PHE A 16 -5.94 21.14 -43.27
C PHE A 16 -6.76 20.39 -42.21
N ALA A 17 -7.69 19.54 -42.64
CA ALA A 17 -8.49 18.71 -41.74
C ALA A 17 -7.63 17.73 -40.93
N TYR A 18 -6.61 17.13 -41.55
CA TYR A 18 -5.66 16.27 -40.87
C TYR A 18 -4.86 17.02 -39.79
N ASN A 19 -4.34 18.20 -40.11
CA ASN A 19 -3.61 19.03 -39.15
C ASN A 19 -4.49 19.47 -37.98
N GLN A 20 -5.73 19.92 -38.25
CA GLN A 20 -6.70 20.27 -37.22
C GLN A 20 -7.07 19.07 -36.34
N TYR A 21 -7.21 17.89 -36.94
CA TYR A 21 -7.46 16.66 -36.19
C TYR A 21 -6.29 16.31 -35.26
N LYS A 22 -5.04 16.40 -35.77
CA LYS A 22 -3.82 16.16 -34.97
C LYS A 22 -3.74 17.14 -33.79
N GLU A 23 -4.01 18.42 -34.03
CA GLU A 23 -4.01 19.46 -33.01
C GLU A 23 -5.16 19.27 -32.00
N TYR A 24 -6.34 18.87 -32.46
CA TYR A 24 -7.46 18.54 -31.56
C TYR A 24 -7.11 17.38 -30.62
N GLN A 25 -6.56 16.29 -31.16
CA GLN A 25 -6.09 15.13 -30.38
C GLN A 25 -4.98 15.50 -29.39
N ARG A 26 -4.19 16.54 -29.71
CA ARG A 26 -3.16 17.07 -28.82
C ARG A 26 -3.74 17.62 -27.51
N PHE A 27 -4.85 18.34 -27.60
CA PHE A 27 -5.49 18.96 -26.44
C PHE A 27 -6.61 18.11 -25.81
N HIS A 28 -7.07 17.07 -26.50
CA HIS A 28 -8.14 16.17 -26.04
C HIS A 28 -7.74 14.69 -26.13
N PRO A 29 -6.58 14.28 -25.60
CA PRO A 29 -6.13 12.91 -25.77
C PRO A 29 -6.97 11.95 -24.91
N GLU A 30 -7.69 11.04 -25.57
CA GLU A 30 -8.49 10.03 -24.87
C GLU A 30 -7.60 9.08 -24.06
N ASN A 31 -8.00 8.77 -22.83
CA ASN A 31 -7.32 7.79 -21.97
C ASN A 31 -5.83 8.06 -21.69
N TYR A 32 -5.38 9.30 -21.87
CA TYR A 32 -3.97 9.68 -21.68
C TYR A 32 -3.55 9.76 -20.21
N ASN A 33 -4.48 9.92 -19.28
CA ASN A 33 -4.13 9.96 -17.86
C ASN A 33 -3.71 8.58 -17.34
N TYR A 34 -2.80 8.59 -16.37
CA TYR A 34 -2.45 7.40 -15.60
C TYR A 34 -3.71 6.83 -14.94
N LYS A 35 -3.95 5.53 -15.16
CA LYS A 35 -5.07 4.81 -14.56
C LYS A 35 -4.72 4.42 -13.13
N THR A 36 -5.34 5.11 -12.17
CA THR A 36 -5.19 4.81 -10.74
C THR A 36 -5.85 3.48 -10.40
N SER A 37 -5.29 2.75 -9.43
CA SER A 37 -5.93 1.56 -8.90
C SER A 37 -7.08 1.93 -7.96
N GLN A 38 -8.23 1.27 -8.11
CA GLN A 38 -9.37 1.42 -7.19
C GLN A 38 -9.20 0.59 -5.90
N ASN A 39 -8.26 -0.36 -5.88
CA ASN A 39 -8.04 -1.26 -4.75
C ASN A 39 -6.88 -0.79 -3.88
N ILE A 40 -7.02 0.40 -3.28
CA ILE A 40 -6.03 1.01 -2.39
C ILE A 40 -6.65 1.34 -1.04
N ASP A 41 -5.82 1.39 0.00
CA ASP A 41 -6.23 1.74 1.35
C ASP A 41 -6.26 3.27 1.56
N LEU A 42 -7.44 3.89 1.51
CA LEU A 42 -7.60 5.32 1.78
C LEU A 42 -7.48 5.67 3.27
N GLU A 43 -7.69 4.70 4.15
CA GLU A 43 -7.57 4.86 5.60
C GLU A 43 -6.21 4.38 6.12
N TYR A 44 -5.18 4.45 5.27
CA TYR A 44 -3.83 4.05 5.65
C TYR A 44 -3.36 4.84 6.88
N PHE A 45 -2.64 4.17 7.80
CA PHE A 45 -2.26 4.76 9.08
C PHE A 45 -1.46 6.08 8.95
N ASN A 46 -0.76 6.28 7.83
CA ASN A 46 -0.10 7.53 7.49
C ASN A 46 -0.87 8.23 6.36
N GLN A 47 -1.68 9.22 6.73
CA GLN A 47 -2.52 9.96 5.78
C GLN A 47 -1.71 10.84 4.82
N ASP A 48 -0.48 11.25 5.18
CA ASP A 48 0.40 11.98 4.26
C ASP A 48 0.76 11.12 3.04
N ILE A 49 0.88 9.79 3.20
CA ILE A 49 1.13 8.88 2.07
C ILE A 49 -0.08 8.82 1.13
N VAL A 50 -1.29 8.87 1.66
CA VAL A 50 -2.53 8.89 0.86
C VAL A 50 -2.60 10.20 0.08
N TYR A 51 -2.38 11.34 0.73
CA TYR A 51 -2.32 12.64 0.08
C TYR A 51 -1.22 12.69 -1.00
N ASN A 52 0.00 12.28 -0.67
CA ASN A 52 1.14 12.29 -1.59
C ASN A 52 0.95 11.35 -2.79
N TYR A 53 0.16 10.28 -2.65
CA TYR A 53 -0.24 9.45 -3.80
C TYR A 53 -1.05 10.25 -4.81
N PHE A 54 -2.11 10.94 -4.35
CA PHE A 54 -2.95 11.74 -5.23
C PHE A 54 -2.19 12.91 -5.84
N GLU A 55 -1.36 13.59 -5.05
CA GLU A 55 -0.46 14.64 -5.54
C GLU A 55 0.50 14.11 -6.62
N ALA A 56 1.10 12.94 -6.41
CA ALA A 56 1.99 12.33 -7.39
C ALA A 56 1.27 11.95 -8.69
N VAL A 57 0.04 11.43 -8.60
CA VAL A 57 -0.79 11.13 -9.79
C VAL A 57 -1.10 12.40 -10.57
N GLN A 58 -1.51 13.47 -9.89
CA GLN A 58 -1.78 14.75 -10.53
C GLN A 58 -0.52 15.33 -11.17
N SER A 59 0.62 15.27 -10.49
CA SER A 59 1.90 15.74 -11.02
C SER A 59 2.35 14.95 -12.25
N LEU A 60 2.18 13.62 -12.25
CA LEU A 60 2.48 12.75 -13.39
C LEU A 60 1.62 13.09 -14.61
N ASN A 61 0.29 13.16 -14.40
CA ASN A 61 -0.66 13.45 -15.47
C ASN A 61 -0.46 14.87 -16.02
N GLY A 62 -0.27 15.85 -15.14
CA GLY A 62 0.01 17.23 -15.53
C GLY A 62 1.30 17.36 -16.32
N PHE A 63 2.36 16.65 -15.92
CA PHE A 63 3.62 16.63 -16.67
C PHE A 63 3.43 16.03 -18.06
N ALA A 64 2.81 14.85 -18.17
CA ALA A 64 2.58 14.22 -19.46
C ALA A 64 1.72 15.10 -20.38
N ALA A 65 0.63 15.67 -19.85
CA ALA A 65 -0.23 16.59 -20.60
C ALA A 65 0.53 17.84 -21.06
N LEU A 66 1.41 18.41 -20.23
CA LEU A 66 2.24 19.55 -20.59
C LEU A 66 3.21 19.20 -21.71
N GLN A 67 3.93 18.08 -21.61
CA GLN A 67 4.91 17.69 -22.65
C GLN A 67 4.23 17.42 -23.99
N TRP A 68 3.06 16.78 -23.98
CA TRP A 68 2.27 16.58 -25.19
C TRP A 68 1.72 17.90 -25.77
N SER A 69 1.13 18.75 -24.92
CA SER A 69 0.46 19.98 -25.36
C SER A 69 1.40 21.14 -25.68
N ALA A 70 2.58 21.24 -25.07
CA ALA A 70 3.55 22.30 -25.35
C ALA A 70 4.70 21.85 -26.26
N ASN A 71 5.19 20.61 -26.10
CA ASN A 71 6.42 20.16 -26.74
C ASN A 71 6.21 19.06 -27.80
N GLU A 72 4.98 18.59 -28.03
CA GLU A 72 4.66 17.50 -28.96
C GLU A 72 5.36 16.18 -28.62
N ILE A 73 5.75 15.99 -27.36
CA ILE A 73 6.44 14.79 -26.89
C ILE A 73 5.45 13.89 -26.18
N ASP A 74 5.15 12.72 -26.76
CA ASP A 74 4.46 11.67 -26.04
C ASP A 74 5.45 10.93 -25.14
N VAL A 75 5.47 11.29 -23.86
CA VAL A 75 6.37 10.71 -22.85
C VAL A 75 6.16 9.20 -22.62
N LYS A 76 5.06 8.63 -23.10
CA LYS A 76 4.78 7.18 -23.01
C LYS A 76 5.22 6.41 -24.25
N SER A 77 5.32 7.08 -25.38
CA SER A 77 5.62 6.49 -26.69
C SER A 77 6.29 7.55 -27.57
N PRO A 78 7.51 7.98 -27.22
CA PRO A 78 8.18 9.06 -27.92
C PRO A 78 8.50 8.67 -29.36
N GLU A 79 8.30 9.59 -30.30
CA GLU A 79 8.61 9.38 -31.72
C GLU A 79 10.11 9.47 -32.03
N ASN A 80 10.84 10.29 -31.25
CA ASN A 80 12.27 10.55 -31.40
C ASN A 80 13.04 10.08 -30.15
N ASP A 81 14.33 9.81 -30.30
CA ASP A 81 15.23 9.36 -29.24
C ASP A 81 16.39 10.34 -28.97
N ASP A 82 16.24 11.61 -29.35
CA ASP A 82 17.22 12.64 -29.05
C ASP A 82 17.39 12.86 -27.53
N GLU A 83 18.54 13.43 -27.16
CA GLU A 83 18.92 13.62 -25.75
C GLU A 83 17.87 14.40 -24.94
N ALA A 84 17.23 15.40 -25.55
CA ALA A 84 16.20 16.20 -24.88
C ALA A 84 14.93 15.37 -24.62
N THR A 85 14.52 14.56 -25.60
CA THR A 85 13.37 13.65 -25.48
C THR A 85 13.65 12.57 -24.44
N GLN A 86 14.85 11.98 -24.43
CA GLN A 86 15.25 11.00 -23.42
C GLN A 86 15.21 11.59 -22.01
N TYR A 87 15.75 12.80 -21.81
CA TYR A 87 15.69 13.49 -20.52
C TYR A 87 14.24 13.70 -20.03
N ILE A 88 13.34 14.11 -20.92
CA ILE A 88 11.92 14.33 -20.60
C ILE A 88 11.23 13.00 -20.22
N VAL A 89 11.52 11.92 -20.95
CA VAL A 89 11.01 10.58 -20.67
C VAL A 89 11.53 10.07 -19.32
N GLU A 90 12.80 10.30 -18.99
CA GLU A 90 13.37 9.98 -17.68
C GLU A 90 12.66 10.74 -16.54
N GLU A 91 12.39 12.03 -16.71
CA GLU A 91 11.65 12.82 -15.72
C GLU A 91 10.21 12.31 -15.53
N TYR A 92 9.53 11.93 -16.62
CA TYR A 92 8.23 11.23 -16.54
C TYR A 92 8.35 9.92 -15.75
N ASN A 93 9.37 9.11 -16.03
CA ASN A 93 9.58 7.82 -15.36
C ASN A 93 9.87 7.99 -13.86
N LYS A 94 10.59 9.04 -13.45
CA LYS A 94 10.79 9.38 -12.03
C LYS A 94 9.46 9.70 -11.34
N LYS A 95 8.59 10.48 -11.98
CA LYS A 95 7.24 10.77 -11.47
C LYS A 95 6.39 9.50 -11.39
N LEU A 96 6.44 8.65 -12.41
CA LEU A 96 5.73 7.37 -12.44
C LEU A 96 6.19 6.44 -11.31
N ALA A 97 7.50 6.37 -11.07
CA ALA A 97 8.06 5.60 -9.97
C ALA A 97 7.53 6.07 -8.61
N LYS A 98 7.41 7.39 -8.39
CA LYS A 98 6.80 7.96 -7.17
C LYS A 98 5.34 7.53 -7.01
N VAL A 99 4.54 7.57 -8.08
CA VAL A 99 3.15 7.06 -8.08
C VAL A 99 3.11 5.57 -7.71
N LYS A 100 3.94 4.75 -8.37
CA LYS A 100 3.98 3.30 -8.12
C LYS A 100 4.42 2.95 -6.71
N TYR A 101 5.35 3.70 -6.15
CA TYR A 101 5.81 3.52 -4.77
C TYR A 101 4.67 3.68 -3.76
N TYR A 102 3.92 4.79 -3.83
CA TYR A 102 2.79 4.98 -2.93
C TYR A 102 1.66 3.98 -3.21
N GLU A 103 1.35 3.73 -4.48
CA GLU A 103 0.31 2.77 -4.85
C GLU A 103 0.59 1.37 -4.29
N ALA A 104 1.85 0.91 -4.35
CA ALA A 104 2.27 -0.38 -3.79
C ALA A 104 2.06 -0.45 -2.28
N LYS A 105 2.41 0.62 -1.55
CA LYS A 105 2.18 0.70 -0.09
C LYS A 105 0.70 0.64 0.26
N LEU A 106 -0.13 1.40 -0.43
CA LEU A 106 -1.57 1.46 -0.17
C LEU A 106 -2.27 0.13 -0.55
N LYS A 107 -1.84 -0.52 -1.64
CA LYS A 107 -2.31 -1.87 -2.02
C LYS A 107 -1.95 -2.92 -0.98
N ALA A 108 -0.69 -2.92 -0.53
CA ALA A 108 -0.23 -3.87 0.50
C ALA A 108 -0.99 -3.67 1.81
N SER A 109 -1.23 -2.42 2.22
CA SER A 109 -2.06 -2.14 3.39
C SER A 109 -3.49 -2.66 3.23
N LYS A 110 -4.10 -2.43 2.07
CA LYS A 110 -5.46 -2.90 1.77
C LYS A 110 -5.56 -4.42 1.89
N GLN A 111 -4.60 -5.15 1.31
CA GLN A 111 -4.53 -6.61 1.42
C GLN A 111 -4.42 -7.07 2.88
N LEU A 112 -3.59 -6.41 3.69
CA LEU A 112 -3.47 -6.74 5.12
C LEU A 112 -4.77 -6.43 5.88
N LYS A 113 -5.47 -5.34 5.57
CA LYS A 113 -6.78 -5.05 6.18
C LYS A 113 -7.82 -6.11 5.81
N ASP A 114 -7.82 -6.58 4.57
CA ASP A 114 -8.69 -7.66 4.11
C ASP A 114 -8.38 -8.99 4.82
N GLU A 115 -7.13 -9.18 5.25
CA GLU A 115 -6.71 -10.28 6.13
C GLU A 115 -7.04 -10.06 7.62
N GLY A 116 -7.69 -8.96 7.99
CA GLY A 116 -8.10 -8.65 9.36
C GLY A 116 -7.06 -7.91 10.21
N PHE A 117 -6.01 -7.36 9.61
CA PHE A 117 -5.07 -6.49 10.32
C PHE A 117 -5.62 -5.08 10.52
N THR A 118 -5.31 -4.48 11.66
CA THR A 118 -5.58 -3.06 11.97
C THR A 118 -4.42 -2.17 11.53
N ASN A 119 -4.68 -0.87 11.44
CA ASN A 119 -3.64 0.13 11.16
C ASN A 119 -2.44 0.05 12.11
N ALA A 120 -2.66 -0.20 13.41
CA ALA A 120 -1.58 -0.34 14.38
C ALA A 120 -0.70 -1.57 14.08
N GLN A 121 -1.32 -2.69 13.72
CA GLN A 121 -0.59 -3.92 13.37
C GLN A 121 0.14 -3.79 12.05
N ILE A 122 -0.46 -3.11 11.05
CA ILE A 122 0.18 -2.85 9.76
C ILE A 122 1.41 -1.97 9.95
N LYS A 123 1.31 -0.89 10.75
CA LYS A 123 2.45 -0.04 11.09
C LYS A 123 3.58 -0.87 11.72
N ALA A 124 3.26 -1.63 12.76
CA ALA A 124 4.25 -2.45 13.45
C ALA A 124 4.88 -3.52 12.54
N LYS A 125 4.10 -4.15 11.65
CA LYS A 125 4.59 -5.13 10.67
C LYS A 125 5.56 -4.52 9.66
N LEU A 126 5.30 -3.29 9.22
CA LEU A 126 6.20 -2.55 8.32
C LEU A 126 7.48 -2.06 9.00
N GLU A 127 7.45 -1.88 10.32
CA GLU A 127 8.64 -1.60 11.16
C GLU A 127 9.47 -2.87 11.45
N GLY A 128 9.09 -4.02 10.89
CA GLY A 128 9.81 -5.30 11.02
C GLY A 128 9.34 -6.17 12.18
N ASN A 129 8.27 -5.80 12.88
CA ASN A 129 7.75 -6.61 13.99
C ASN A 129 6.92 -7.79 13.48
N ILE A 130 7.04 -8.93 14.15
CA ILE A 130 6.14 -10.07 13.95
C ILE A 130 4.84 -9.78 14.71
N VAL A 131 3.76 -9.56 13.96
CA VAL A 131 2.45 -9.21 14.52
C VAL A 131 1.41 -10.23 14.04
N PRO A 132 0.74 -10.95 14.94
CA PRO A 132 -0.33 -11.88 14.57
C PRO A 132 -1.58 -11.13 14.09
N LYS A 133 -2.41 -11.82 13.29
CA LYS A 133 -3.72 -11.30 12.87
C LYS A 133 -4.66 -11.20 14.07
N ASN A 134 -5.68 -10.33 13.97
CA ASN A 134 -6.68 -10.20 15.04
C ASN A 134 -7.43 -11.51 15.32
N SER A 135 -7.76 -12.28 14.27
CA SER A 135 -8.38 -13.60 14.42
C SER A 135 -7.49 -14.56 15.22
N GLU A 136 -6.19 -14.60 14.93
CA GLU A 136 -5.21 -15.44 15.65
C GLU A 136 -5.11 -15.05 17.13
N VAL A 137 -5.12 -13.74 17.43
CA VAL A 137 -5.14 -13.24 18.82
C VAL A 137 -6.43 -13.64 19.52
N ALA A 138 -7.58 -13.50 18.84
CA ALA A 138 -8.88 -13.87 19.39
C ALA A 138 -8.97 -15.39 19.65
N GLU A 139 -8.50 -16.22 18.72
CA GLU A 139 -8.43 -17.68 18.85
C GLU A 139 -7.51 -18.10 20.00
N PHE A 140 -6.32 -17.48 20.09
CA PHE A 140 -5.41 -17.72 21.22
C PHE A 140 -6.09 -17.39 22.55
N ASN A 141 -6.71 -16.20 22.65
CA ASN A 141 -7.40 -15.78 23.87
C ASN A 141 -8.59 -16.70 24.23
N ALA A 142 -9.36 -17.15 23.23
CA ALA A 142 -10.44 -18.10 23.44
C ALA A 142 -9.91 -19.44 23.95
N LYS A 143 -8.79 -19.93 23.38
CA LYS A 143 -8.13 -21.15 23.83
C LYS A 143 -7.62 -21.04 25.27
N ILE A 144 -6.97 -19.95 25.63
CA ILE A 144 -6.53 -19.69 27.02
C ILE A 144 -7.74 -19.62 27.97
N LYS A 145 -8.81 -18.91 27.61
CA LYS A 145 -10.04 -18.85 28.41
C LYS A 145 -10.67 -20.23 28.59
N SER A 146 -10.65 -21.08 27.57
CA SER A 146 -11.20 -22.43 27.65
C SER A 146 -10.43 -23.34 28.60
N MET A 147 -9.15 -23.06 28.86
CA MET A 147 -8.32 -23.78 29.83
C MET A 147 -8.48 -23.26 31.25
N PHE A 148 -9.06 -22.08 31.44
CA PHE A 148 -9.26 -21.49 32.76
C PHE A 148 -10.56 -22.01 33.40
N ASN A 149 -10.45 -22.55 34.60
CA ASN A 149 -11.61 -22.97 35.40
C ASN A 149 -11.72 -22.08 36.65
N PRO A 150 -12.69 -21.16 36.73
CA PRO A 150 -12.85 -20.24 37.86
C PRO A 150 -13.18 -20.95 39.18
N SER A 151 -13.71 -22.17 39.12
CA SER A 151 -14.08 -22.96 40.29
C SER A 151 -12.92 -23.78 40.86
N SER A 152 -11.80 -23.90 40.13
CA SER A 152 -10.62 -24.63 40.60
C SER A 152 -9.55 -23.66 41.10
N LYS A 153 -9.12 -23.83 42.36
CA LYS A 153 -7.92 -23.15 42.86
C LYS A 153 -6.68 -23.89 42.37
N ILE A 154 -5.81 -23.18 41.66
CA ILE A 154 -4.48 -23.68 41.27
C ILE A 154 -3.65 -23.88 42.54
N ARG A 155 -3.08 -25.08 42.71
CA ARG A 155 -2.28 -25.43 43.89
C ARG A 155 -0.79 -25.38 43.61
N LEU A 156 0.01 -25.09 44.63
CA LEU A 156 1.46 -25.17 44.53
C LEU A 156 1.90 -26.60 44.12
N GLY A 157 2.78 -26.68 43.13
CA GLY A 157 3.25 -27.93 42.52
C GLY A 157 2.34 -28.49 41.42
N GLU A 158 1.16 -27.91 41.18
CA GLU A 158 0.25 -28.34 40.12
C GLU A 158 0.88 -28.13 38.74
N LYS A 159 0.63 -29.08 37.82
CA LYS A 159 1.11 -29.01 36.44
C LYS A 159 -0.07 -28.93 35.47
N SER A 160 -0.08 -27.93 34.61
CA SER A 160 -1.12 -27.79 33.58
C SER A 160 -0.64 -27.03 32.35
N ALA A 161 -1.32 -27.26 31.23
CA ALA A 161 -1.09 -26.49 30.01
C ALA A 161 -1.41 -24.99 30.22
N PHE A 162 -2.39 -24.67 31.07
CA PHE A 162 -2.75 -23.30 31.41
C PHE A 162 -1.57 -22.56 32.09
N ILE A 163 -0.93 -23.20 33.07
CA ILE A 163 0.25 -22.64 33.76
C ILE A 163 1.40 -22.43 32.76
N TYR A 164 1.62 -23.39 31.86
CA TYR A 164 2.65 -23.28 30.82
C TYR A 164 2.45 -22.04 29.92
N GLU A 165 1.20 -21.79 29.50
CA GLU A 165 0.87 -20.62 28.70
C GLU A 165 1.04 -19.30 29.49
N ILE A 166 0.63 -19.25 30.76
CA ILE A 166 0.86 -18.09 31.64
C ILE A 166 2.36 -17.80 31.77
N GLN A 167 3.18 -18.83 32.03
CA GLN A 167 4.63 -18.66 32.17
C GLN A 167 5.25 -18.05 30.91
N LYS A 168 4.86 -18.51 29.72
CA LYS A 168 5.30 -17.89 28.44
C LYS A 168 4.92 -16.41 28.35
N LEU A 169 3.71 -16.04 28.77
CA LEU A 169 3.26 -14.64 28.74
C LEU A 169 4.03 -13.76 29.72
N LEU A 170 4.35 -14.27 30.91
CA LEU A 170 5.19 -13.58 31.90
C LEU A 170 6.63 -13.42 31.37
N VAL A 171 7.24 -14.47 30.83
CA VAL A 171 8.58 -14.36 30.23
C VAL A 171 8.62 -13.32 29.11
N LYS A 172 7.58 -13.27 28.25
CA LYS A 172 7.45 -12.24 27.20
C LYS A 172 7.36 -10.82 27.77
N LYS A 173 6.88 -10.66 29.01
CA LYS A 173 6.84 -9.38 29.74
C LYS A 173 8.13 -9.06 30.49
N GLY A 174 9.15 -9.92 30.41
CA GLY A 174 10.48 -9.71 31.00
C GLY A 174 10.69 -10.38 32.35
N TYR A 175 9.77 -11.23 32.81
CA TYR A 175 9.96 -12.00 34.04
C TYR A 175 10.92 -13.18 33.81
N ASP A 176 11.92 -13.31 34.67
CA ASP A 176 12.86 -14.44 34.63
C ASP A 176 12.31 -15.63 35.44
N ILE A 177 11.53 -16.50 34.77
CA ILE A 177 10.93 -17.70 35.36
C ILE A 177 11.04 -18.90 34.41
N PRO A 178 11.07 -20.14 34.91
CA PRO A 178 11.05 -21.33 34.06
C PRO A 178 9.70 -21.48 33.34
N VAL A 179 9.73 -22.01 32.11
CA VAL A 179 8.55 -22.36 31.32
C VAL A 179 8.40 -23.88 31.28
N ASP A 180 7.96 -24.46 32.39
CA ASP A 180 7.84 -25.92 32.62
C ASP A 180 6.40 -26.41 32.83
N GLY A 181 5.45 -25.46 32.92
CA GLY A 181 4.03 -25.72 33.17
C GLY A 181 3.71 -26.08 34.62
N VAL A 182 4.64 -25.88 35.56
CA VAL A 182 4.48 -26.23 36.98
C VAL A 182 4.33 -24.97 37.83
N TYR A 183 3.27 -24.88 38.63
CA TYR A 183 2.99 -23.74 39.49
C TYR A 183 3.87 -23.77 40.74
N LYS A 184 5.01 -23.06 40.69
CA LYS A 184 5.97 -22.93 41.80
C LYS A 184 5.93 -21.52 42.40
N ASN A 185 6.56 -21.32 43.57
CA ASN A 185 6.67 -20.00 44.22
C ASN A 185 7.18 -18.94 43.25
N ILE A 186 8.19 -19.24 42.44
CA ILE A 186 8.73 -18.30 41.44
C ILE A 186 7.68 -17.85 40.39
N THR A 187 6.79 -18.76 39.98
CA THR A 187 5.69 -18.42 39.06
C THR A 187 4.61 -17.63 39.78
N GLN A 188 4.29 -17.98 41.03
CA GLN A 188 3.34 -17.25 41.87
C GLN A 188 3.81 -15.80 42.12
N ASP A 189 5.06 -15.60 42.52
CA ASP A 189 5.65 -14.29 42.76
C ASP A 189 5.63 -13.41 41.50
N ALA A 190 5.89 -14.00 40.34
CA ALA A 190 5.82 -13.29 39.06
C ALA A 190 4.38 -12.88 38.69
N ILE A 191 3.37 -13.70 39.02
CA ILE A 191 1.97 -13.33 38.85
C ILE A 191 1.61 -12.16 39.78
N TYR A 192 1.97 -12.23 41.06
CA TYR A 192 1.68 -11.14 42.00
C TYR A 192 2.32 -9.82 41.57
N LYS A 193 3.57 -9.84 41.13
CA LYS A 193 4.25 -8.65 40.57
C LYS A 193 3.61 -8.13 39.29
N PHE A 194 2.98 -9.00 38.50
CA PHE A 194 2.26 -8.59 37.29
C PHE A 194 0.89 -7.96 37.61
N GLU A 195 0.29 -8.32 38.74
CA GLU A 195 -1.00 -7.81 39.21
C GLU A 195 -0.91 -6.48 39.98
N GLU A 196 0.26 -6.16 40.56
CA GLU A 196 0.58 -4.82 41.11
C GLU A 196 0.61 -3.73 40.02
#